data_AF-A0A416ZAH6-F1
#
_entry.id   AF-A0A416ZAH6-F1
#
_cell.length_a   1.000
_cell.length_b   1.000
_cell.length_c   1.000
_cell.angle_alpha   90.00
_cell.angle_beta   90.00
_cell.angle_gamma   90.00
#
_symmetry.space_group_name_H-M   'P 1'
#
loop_
_entity.id
_entity.type
_entity.pdbx_description
1 polymer ?
#
loop_
_entity_poly.entity_id
_entity_poly.type
_entity_poly.pdbx_seq_one_letter_code
_entity_poly.pdbx_strand_id
1 'polypeptide(L)'
;MDNYREKIIRIVERELKRTEEYQQRRDEYGNEEYILGCIMVKGDAFPKEVIAHAFVEDMGLELQFQVWRDEPRIRQKQAMWYDLTLFDVEGDFFGKLEQGYSILSVSDLFHCTAWNATEYLADEQNRDKENSCWKGMQRYLNYCKKHGITRNYLVKKEEYDGIDAMKFYDKSAVAKFEKNRKTQDRCR
;
A
#
# COMPACT_ATOMS: atom_id res chain seq x y z
N MET A 1 -3.86 -19.66 8.07
CA MET A 1 -4.11 -18.23 7.76
C MET A 1 -3.97 -17.95 6.26
N ASP A 2 -3.13 -18.68 5.53
CA ASP A 2 -2.85 -18.43 4.11
C ASP A 2 -4.08 -18.52 3.18
N ASN A 3 -4.97 -19.49 3.42
CA ASN A 3 -6.22 -19.63 2.65
C ASN A 3 -7.11 -18.36 2.72
N TYR A 4 -7.07 -17.62 3.83
CA TYR A 4 -7.86 -16.40 3.98
C TYR A 4 -7.27 -15.21 3.21
N ARG A 5 -5.93 -15.07 3.26
CA ARG A 5 -5.19 -14.06 2.51
C ARG A 5 -5.41 -14.23 1.02
N GLU A 6 -5.23 -15.44 0.50
CA GLU A 6 -5.48 -15.77 -0.91
C GLU A 6 -6.92 -15.51 -1.32
N LYS A 7 -7.89 -15.82 -0.45
CA LYS A 7 -9.31 -15.55 -0.71
C LYS A 7 -9.60 -14.06 -0.87
N ILE A 8 -9.02 -13.20 -0.02
CA ILE A 8 -9.19 -11.75 -0.16
C ILE A 8 -8.54 -11.26 -1.46
N ILE A 9 -7.32 -11.69 -1.75
CA ILE A 9 -6.61 -11.31 -2.98
C ILE A 9 -7.47 -11.64 -4.22
N ARG A 10 -7.99 -12.87 -4.31
CA ARG A 10 -8.86 -13.29 -5.41
C ARG A 10 -10.15 -12.48 -5.51
N ILE A 11 -10.73 -12.07 -4.38
CA ILE A 11 -11.90 -11.19 -4.38
C ILE A 11 -11.52 -9.83 -4.94
N VAL A 12 -10.42 -9.23 -4.45
CA VAL A 12 -9.93 -7.93 -4.91
C VAL A 12 -9.62 -7.95 -6.40
N GLU A 13 -8.91 -8.95 -6.90
CA GLU A 13 -8.60 -9.13 -8.33
C GLU A 13 -9.89 -9.22 -9.17
N ARG A 14 -10.88 -9.96 -8.69
CA ARG A 14 -12.16 -10.09 -9.39
C ARG A 14 -12.95 -8.79 -9.38
N GLU A 15 -12.97 -8.05 -8.28
CA GLU A 15 -13.66 -6.76 -8.22
C GLU A 15 -12.94 -5.69 -9.07
N LEU A 16 -11.60 -5.70 -9.12
CA LEU A 16 -10.83 -4.87 -10.06
C LEU A 16 -11.28 -5.12 -11.50
N LYS A 17 -11.37 -6.40 -11.90
CA LYS A 17 -11.82 -6.77 -13.25
C LYS A 17 -13.27 -6.40 -13.53
N ARG A 18 -14.08 -6.03 -12.54
CA ARG A 18 -15.47 -5.60 -12.74
C ARG A 18 -15.63 -4.09 -12.76
N THR A 19 -14.57 -3.32 -12.51
CA THR A 19 -14.69 -1.86 -12.57
C THR A 19 -14.90 -1.42 -14.01
N GLU A 20 -15.61 -0.31 -14.18
CA GLU A 20 -15.90 0.25 -15.50
C GLU A 20 -14.60 0.64 -16.21
N GLU A 21 -13.63 1.18 -15.48
CA GLU A 21 -12.33 1.63 -16.00
C GLU A 21 -11.51 0.45 -16.50
N TYR A 22 -11.50 -0.66 -15.76
CA TYR A 22 -10.80 -1.87 -16.19
C TYR A 22 -11.43 -2.41 -17.48
N GLN A 23 -12.77 -2.43 -17.57
CA GLN A 23 -13.46 -2.90 -18.77
C GLN A 23 -13.26 -1.97 -19.96
N GLN A 24 -13.46 -0.66 -19.79
CA GLN A 24 -13.22 0.35 -20.84
C GLN A 24 -11.79 0.27 -21.37
N ARG A 25 -10.80 0.19 -20.46
CA ARG A 25 -9.40 0.07 -20.83
C ARG A 25 -9.12 -1.21 -21.60
N ARG A 26 -9.65 -2.33 -21.14
CA ARG A 26 -9.50 -3.63 -21.81
C ARG A 26 -10.08 -3.60 -23.21
N ASP A 27 -11.19 -2.91 -23.42
CA ASP A 27 -11.82 -2.76 -24.73
C ASP A 27 -11.02 -1.83 -25.66
N GLU A 28 -10.38 -0.78 -25.12
CA GLU A 28 -9.63 0.23 -25.90
C GLU A 28 -8.19 -0.20 -26.20
N TYR A 29 -7.48 -0.79 -25.22
CA TYR A 29 -6.04 -1.10 -25.29
C TYR A 29 -5.73 -2.61 -25.25
N GLY A 30 -6.75 -3.47 -25.16
CA GLY A 30 -6.57 -4.92 -25.17
C GLY A 30 -5.94 -5.47 -23.88
N ASN A 31 -4.68 -5.91 -23.97
CA ASN A 31 -3.96 -6.62 -22.89
C ASN A 31 -3.20 -5.68 -21.93
N GLU A 32 -3.33 -4.37 -22.04
CA GLU A 32 -2.74 -3.43 -21.08
C GLU A 32 -3.55 -3.43 -19.78
N GLU A 33 -3.29 -4.44 -18.94
CA GLU A 33 -4.03 -4.66 -17.70
C GLU A 33 -3.53 -3.79 -16.54
N TYR A 34 -4.46 -3.41 -15.66
CA TYR A 34 -4.10 -2.86 -14.36
C TYR A 34 -3.32 -3.89 -13.53
N ILE A 35 -2.19 -3.45 -12.98
CA ILE A 35 -1.37 -4.20 -12.03
C ILE A 35 -1.83 -3.84 -10.62
N LEU A 36 -2.11 -4.85 -9.80
CA LEU A 36 -2.48 -4.63 -8.40
C LEU A 36 -1.25 -4.22 -7.58
N GLY A 37 -1.23 -2.98 -7.09
CA GLY A 37 -0.12 -2.38 -6.37
C GLY A 37 -0.07 -2.74 -4.89
N CYS A 38 -1.14 -2.46 -4.15
CA CYS A 38 -1.22 -2.88 -2.75
C CYS A 38 -2.65 -3.23 -2.32
N ILE A 39 -2.74 -4.11 -1.32
CA ILE A 39 -3.97 -4.42 -0.59
C ILE A 39 -3.72 -4.16 0.88
N MET A 40 -4.55 -3.30 1.46
CA MET A 40 -4.56 -2.99 2.87
C MET A 40 -5.89 -3.36 3.50
N VAL A 41 -5.84 -3.80 4.75
CA VAL A 41 -7.01 -4.27 5.47
C VAL A 41 -7.09 -3.62 6.84
N LYS A 42 -8.31 -3.34 7.32
CA LYS A 42 -8.56 -2.84 8.67
C LYS A 42 -9.64 -3.64 9.37
N GLY A 43 -9.39 -3.96 10.63
CA GLY A 43 -10.20 -4.88 11.44
C GLY A 43 -9.39 -6.08 11.92
N ASP A 44 -10.02 -6.92 12.75
CA ASP A 44 -9.36 -8.06 13.41
C ASP A 44 -9.38 -9.32 12.52
N ALA A 45 -9.81 -10.46 13.05
CA ALA A 45 -9.84 -11.75 12.33
C ALA A 45 -10.65 -11.72 11.02
N PHE A 46 -11.55 -10.74 10.88
CA PHE A 46 -12.27 -10.45 9.65
C PHE A 46 -12.15 -8.93 9.37
N PRO A 47 -11.49 -8.52 8.27
CA PRO A 47 -11.34 -7.13 7.93
C PRO A 47 -12.72 -6.58 7.55
N LYS A 48 -13.09 -5.49 8.20
CA LYS A 48 -14.32 -4.74 7.94
C LYS A 48 -14.16 -3.88 6.69
N GLU A 49 -12.91 -3.53 6.37
CA GLU A 49 -12.55 -2.67 5.26
C GLU A 49 -11.33 -3.26 4.53
N VAL A 50 -11.43 -3.36 3.21
CA VAL A 50 -10.32 -3.69 2.31
C VAL A 50 -10.15 -2.54 1.34
N ILE A 51 -8.96 -1.97 1.30
CA ILE A 51 -8.57 -0.94 0.33
C ILE A 51 -7.55 -1.56 -0.61
N ALA A 52 -7.76 -1.37 -1.91
CA ALA A 52 -6.85 -1.84 -2.94
C ALA A 52 -6.50 -0.70 -3.89
N HIS A 53 -5.24 -0.70 -4.31
CA HIS A 53 -4.70 0.22 -5.30
C HIS A 53 -4.17 -0.60 -6.46
N ALA A 54 -4.58 -0.27 -7.67
CA ALA A 54 -4.08 -0.85 -8.90
C ALA A 54 -3.61 0.27 -9.85
N PHE A 55 -2.64 0.00 -10.71
CA PHE A 55 -2.08 1.02 -11.59
C PHE A 55 -1.72 0.44 -12.96
N VAL A 56 -1.51 1.34 -13.93
CA VAL A 56 -0.97 1.02 -15.25
C VAL A 56 0.43 1.61 -15.34
N GLU A 57 1.42 0.73 -15.49
CA GLU A 57 2.85 1.08 -15.45
C GLU A 57 3.25 2.16 -16.45
N ASP A 58 2.77 2.09 -17.70
CA ASP A 58 3.23 2.99 -18.77
C ASP A 58 2.49 4.34 -18.83
N MET A 59 1.40 4.51 -18.08
CA MET A 59 0.52 5.68 -18.21
C MET A 59 0.27 6.45 -16.91
N GLY A 60 0.85 6.03 -15.78
CA GLY A 60 0.65 6.71 -14.49
C GLY A 60 -0.80 6.68 -14.00
N LEU A 61 -1.65 5.81 -14.58
CA LEU A 61 -3.05 5.71 -14.21
C LEU A 61 -3.18 4.87 -12.95
N GLU A 62 -3.79 5.43 -11.93
CA GLU A 62 -4.11 4.72 -10.69
C GLU A 62 -5.62 4.52 -10.56
N LEU A 63 -6.01 3.33 -10.11
CA LEU A 63 -7.35 3.00 -9.65
C LEU A 63 -7.28 2.61 -8.17
N GLN A 64 -7.77 3.50 -7.30
CA GLN A 64 -8.10 3.16 -5.93
C GLN A 64 -9.54 2.65 -5.86
N PHE A 65 -9.74 1.53 -5.16
CA PHE A 65 -11.07 1.01 -4.89
C PHE A 65 -11.16 0.39 -3.50
N GLN A 66 -12.37 0.42 -2.95
CA GLN A 66 -12.69 -0.15 -1.65
C GLN A 66 -13.62 -1.33 -1.84
N VAL A 67 -13.29 -2.43 -1.18
CA VAL A 67 -14.12 -3.64 -1.16
C VAL A 67 -14.67 -3.79 0.24
N TRP A 68 -15.96 -3.45 0.42
CA TRP A 68 -16.70 -3.85 1.60
C TRP A 68 -17.36 -5.20 1.37
N ARG A 69 -17.44 -5.98 2.44
CA ARG A 69 -18.06 -7.32 2.38
C ARG A 69 -19.55 -7.24 2.03
N ASP A 70 -20.21 -6.15 2.43
CA ASP A 70 -21.66 -6.00 2.39
C ASP A 70 -22.15 -5.05 1.28
N GLU A 71 -21.26 -4.27 0.67
CA GLU A 71 -21.55 -3.43 -0.51
C GLU A 71 -20.29 -3.26 -1.37
N PRO A 72 -20.28 -3.67 -2.65
CA PRO A 72 -19.21 -3.32 -3.58
C PRO A 72 -19.40 -1.86 -4.05
N ARG A 73 -19.32 -0.92 -3.12
CA ARG A 73 -19.22 0.50 -3.46
C ARG A 73 -17.76 0.80 -3.79
N ILE A 74 -17.44 0.73 -5.07
CA ILE A 74 -16.17 1.27 -5.55
C ILE A 74 -16.30 2.79 -5.47
N ARG A 75 -15.70 3.41 -4.44
CA ARG A 75 -15.38 4.84 -4.51
C ARG A 75 -14.16 4.98 -5.39
N GLN A 76 -14.43 5.19 -6.67
CA GLN A 76 -13.43 5.48 -7.66
C GLN A 76 -12.93 6.91 -7.45
N LYS A 77 -11.62 7.09 -7.37
CA LYS A 77 -10.98 8.36 -7.66
C LYS A 77 -10.60 8.29 -9.15
N GLN A 78 -11.12 9.21 -9.95
CA GLN A 78 -10.95 9.21 -11.40
C GLN A 78 -9.45 9.15 -11.76
N ALA A 79 -9.12 8.33 -12.76
CA ALA A 79 -7.82 8.33 -13.42
C ALA A 79 -7.50 9.76 -13.89
N MET A 80 -6.52 10.40 -13.24
CA MET A 80 -6.00 11.70 -13.67
C MET A 80 -4.68 11.49 -14.38
N TRP A 81 -4.53 12.07 -15.57
CA TRP A 81 -3.29 12.09 -16.33
C TRP A 81 -2.23 12.88 -15.56
N TYR A 82 -1.32 12.20 -14.86
CA TYR A 82 -0.09 12.81 -14.37
C TYR A 82 1.05 11.81 -14.35
N ASP A 83 2.27 12.35 -14.38
CA ASP A 83 3.55 11.70 -14.14
C ASP A 83 3.44 10.62 -13.04
N LEU A 84 4.19 9.51 -13.17
CA LEU A 84 4.15 8.26 -12.37
C LEU A 84 4.41 8.43 -10.85
N THR A 85 4.29 9.65 -10.33
CA THR A 85 4.59 10.12 -8.99
C THR A 85 3.37 10.31 -8.08
N LEU A 86 2.14 10.05 -8.56
CA LEU A 86 0.91 10.53 -7.91
C LEU A 86 0.02 9.50 -7.21
N PHE A 87 0.51 8.28 -7.00
CA PHE A 87 0.06 7.57 -5.81
C PHE A 87 0.69 8.31 -4.61
N ASP A 88 -0.13 8.99 -3.81
CA ASP A 88 0.32 9.67 -2.61
C ASP A 88 0.76 8.62 -1.58
N VAL A 89 2.00 8.12 -1.72
CA VAL A 89 2.56 7.13 -0.81
C VAL A 89 2.50 7.63 0.62
N GLU A 90 2.68 8.93 0.82
CA GLU A 90 2.62 9.52 2.16
C GLU A 90 1.20 9.42 2.72
N GLY A 91 0.21 10.01 2.07
CA GLY A 91 -1.16 10.05 2.57
C GLY A 91 -1.95 8.73 2.43
N ASP A 92 -1.91 8.14 1.24
CA ASP A 92 -2.75 7.00 0.86
C ASP A 92 -2.14 5.64 1.19
N PHE A 93 -0.82 5.53 1.42
CA PHE A 93 -0.21 4.29 1.96
C PHE A 93 0.24 4.45 3.41
N PHE A 94 1.26 5.27 3.66
CA PHE A 94 1.82 5.42 5.01
C PHE A 94 0.78 5.98 5.98
N GLY A 95 0.01 6.99 5.57
CA GLY A 95 -1.09 7.55 6.35
C GLY A 95 -2.14 6.51 6.72
N LYS A 96 -2.49 5.58 5.82
CA LYS A 96 -3.39 4.46 6.12
C LYS A 96 -2.77 3.49 7.12
N LEU A 97 -1.49 3.14 6.98
CA LEU A 97 -0.80 2.29 7.95
C LEU A 97 -0.76 2.92 9.36
N GLU A 98 -0.63 4.25 9.42
CA GLU A 98 -0.71 5.01 10.67
C GLU A 98 -2.14 4.98 11.26
N GLN A 99 -3.17 5.09 10.44
CA GLN A 99 -4.59 4.96 10.81
C GLN A 99 -5.02 3.54 11.20
N GLY A 100 -4.09 2.58 11.24
CA GLY A 100 -4.30 1.23 11.74
C GLY A 100 -4.62 0.18 10.67
N TYR A 101 -4.51 0.51 9.38
CA TYR A 101 -4.54 -0.51 8.33
C TYR A 101 -3.28 -1.39 8.43
N SER A 102 -3.42 -2.65 8.04
CA SER A 102 -2.34 -3.62 7.91
C SER A 102 -2.17 -4.02 6.46
N ILE A 103 -0.92 -4.26 6.06
CA ILE A 103 -0.58 -4.69 4.71
C ILE A 103 -0.96 -6.16 4.53
N LEU A 104 -1.78 -6.45 3.52
CA LEU A 104 -2.07 -7.82 3.09
C LEU A 104 -1.17 -8.24 1.93
N SER A 105 -0.97 -7.36 0.96
CA SER A 105 -0.10 -7.60 -0.20
C SER A 105 0.43 -6.29 -0.77
N VAL A 106 1.62 -6.35 -1.35
CA VAL A 106 2.25 -5.25 -2.10
C VAL A 106 2.99 -5.89 -3.28
N SER A 107 2.90 -5.29 -4.47
CA SER A 107 3.66 -5.73 -5.64
C SER A 107 5.11 -5.27 -5.58
N ASP A 108 5.98 -5.97 -6.29
CA ASP A 108 7.41 -5.63 -6.36
C ASP A 108 7.62 -4.21 -6.92
N LEU A 109 6.88 -3.82 -7.96
CA LEU A 109 6.90 -2.46 -8.51
C LEU A 109 6.45 -1.40 -7.48
N PHE A 110 5.37 -1.65 -6.74
CA PHE A 110 4.93 -0.69 -5.73
C PHE A 110 5.90 -0.58 -4.55
N HIS A 111 6.63 -1.66 -4.23
CA HIS A 111 7.71 -1.59 -3.25
C HIS A 111 8.78 -0.57 -3.66
N CYS A 112 9.14 -0.51 -4.95
CA CYS A 112 10.09 0.46 -5.50
C CYS A 112 9.61 1.90 -5.30
N THR A 113 8.35 2.18 -5.67
CA THR A 113 7.72 3.49 -5.46
C THR A 113 7.71 3.89 -3.98
N ALA A 114 7.29 2.96 -3.11
CA ALA A 114 7.22 3.22 -1.68
C ALA A 114 8.61 3.41 -1.04
N TRP A 115 9.66 2.76 -1.57
CA TRP A 115 11.04 2.95 -1.11
C TRP A 115 11.55 4.34 -1.46
N ASN A 116 11.33 4.81 -2.69
CA ASN A 116 11.69 6.17 -3.10
C ASN A 116 10.99 7.22 -2.23
N ALA A 117 9.71 7.03 -1.92
CA ALA A 117 8.95 7.95 -1.07
C ALA A 117 9.52 8.08 0.36
N THR A 118 10.23 7.06 0.86
CA THR A 118 10.83 7.13 2.21
C THR A 118 11.91 8.20 2.33
N GLU A 119 12.57 8.57 1.24
CA GLU A 119 13.63 9.60 1.25
C GLU A 119 13.08 10.96 1.70
N TYR A 120 11.91 11.35 1.18
CA TYR A 120 11.27 12.62 1.50
C TYR A 120 10.82 12.71 2.97
N LEU A 121 10.40 11.58 3.54
CA LEU A 121 9.93 11.50 4.93
C LEU A 121 11.06 11.29 5.95
N ALA A 122 12.26 10.95 5.51
CA ALA A 122 13.36 10.62 6.41
C ALA A 122 14.00 11.82 7.11
N ASP A 123 13.80 13.03 6.59
CA ASP A 123 14.26 14.28 7.18
C ASP A 123 13.74 14.43 8.63
N GLU A 124 14.63 14.72 9.56
CA GLU A 124 14.32 14.89 10.98
C GLU A 124 13.25 15.98 11.21
N GLN A 125 13.23 17.01 10.36
CA GLN A 125 12.19 18.05 10.43
C GLN A 125 10.79 17.50 10.14
N ASN A 126 10.69 16.43 9.35
CA ASN A 126 9.42 15.80 9.04
C ASN A 126 8.98 14.83 10.14
N ARG A 127 9.88 14.22 10.91
CA ARG A 127 9.53 13.19 11.92
C ARG A 127 8.58 13.70 13.00
N ASP A 128 8.84 14.88 13.53
CA ASP A 128 8.12 15.43 14.69
C ASP A 128 6.91 16.30 14.32
N LYS A 129 6.61 16.45 13.02
CA LYS A 129 5.42 17.18 12.58
C LYS A 129 4.15 16.42 12.95
N GLU A 130 3.21 17.14 13.57
CA GLU A 130 1.82 16.73 13.67
C GLU A 130 1.30 16.58 12.22
N ASN A 131 0.95 15.34 11.80
CA ASN A 131 0.67 14.89 10.42
C ASN A 131 1.84 14.29 9.61
N SER A 132 3.00 14.03 10.21
CA SER A 132 4.00 13.21 9.54
C SER A 132 3.50 11.77 9.41
N CYS A 133 3.55 11.20 8.21
CA CYS A 133 3.23 9.79 7.97
C CYS A 133 4.36 8.86 8.43
N TRP A 134 5.24 9.34 9.32
CA TRP A 134 6.45 8.66 9.79
C TRP A 134 6.13 7.34 10.49
N LYS A 135 5.09 7.27 11.34
CA LYS A 135 4.76 6.01 12.02
C LYS A 135 4.25 4.98 11.02
N GLY A 136 3.48 5.45 10.03
CA GLY A 136 3.08 4.68 8.86
C GLY A 136 4.26 4.09 8.09
N MET A 137 5.23 4.94 7.74
CA MET A 137 6.46 4.54 7.05
C MET A 137 7.24 3.49 7.86
N GLN A 138 7.39 3.66 9.18
CA GLN A 138 8.06 2.68 10.04
C GLN A 138 7.33 1.32 10.09
N ARG A 139 6.00 1.32 10.03
CA ARG A 139 5.20 0.08 9.91
C ARG A 139 5.45 -0.63 8.59
N TYR A 140 5.55 0.13 7.49
CA TYR A 140 5.91 -0.42 6.19
C TYR A 140 7.33 -1.00 6.17
N LEU A 141 8.32 -0.31 6.70
CA LEU A 141 9.69 -0.83 6.78
C LEU A 141 9.78 -2.09 7.66
N ASN A 142 8.97 -2.17 8.72
CA ASN A 142 8.82 -3.40 9.51
C ASN A 142 8.23 -4.56 8.69
N TYR A 143 7.26 -4.28 7.81
CA TYR A 143 6.73 -5.26 6.86
C TYR A 143 7.82 -5.74 5.91
N CYS A 144 8.55 -4.80 5.28
CA CYS A 144 9.67 -5.12 4.38
C CYS A 144 10.67 -6.07 5.05
N LYS A 145 11.07 -5.75 6.28
CA LYS A 145 11.98 -6.58 7.09
C LYS A 145 11.44 -7.99 7.34
N LYS A 146 10.16 -8.12 7.70
CA LYS A 146 9.53 -9.44 7.98
C LYS A 146 9.37 -10.29 6.74
N HIS A 147 9.21 -9.66 5.58
CA HIS A 147 8.96 -10.33 4.30
C HIS A 147 10.22 -10.45 3.42
N GLY A 148 11.39 -10.03 3.90
CA GLY A 148 12.64 -10.14 3.17
C GLY A 148 12.76 -9.18 1.98
N ILE A 149 11.98 -8.10 1.96
CA ILE A 149 12.09 -7.05 0.94
C ILE A 149 13.35 -6.24 1.23
N THR A 150 14.32 -6.32 0.32
CA THR A 150 15.64 -5.69 0.41
C THR A 150 15.95 -4.95 -0.90
N ARG A 151 16.92 -4.04 -0.89
CA ARG A 151 17.35 -3.36 -2.13
C ARG A 151 17.74 -4.37 -3.20
N ASN A 152 18.53 -5.38 -2.82
CA ASN A 152 18.98 -6.42 -3.74
C ASN A 152 17.82 -7.27 -4.30
N TYR A 153 16.78 -7.50 -3.49
CA TYR A 153 15.57 -8.15 -3.96
C TYR A 153 14.89 -7.31 -5.05
N LEU A 154 14.71 -6.01 -4.82
CA LEU A 154 14.07 -5.10 -5.79
C LEU A 154 14.92 -4.88 -7.05
N VAL A 155 16.25 -4.72 -6.92
CA VAL A 155 17.18 -4.64 -8.07
C VAL A 155 17.02 -5.87 -8.97
N LYS A 156 16.87 -7.05 -8.37
CA LYS A 156 16.75 -8.30 -9.14
C LYS A 156 15.37 -8.47 -9.79
N LYS A 157 14.33 -7.88 -9.20
CA LYS A 157 12.93 -8.08 -9.62
C LYS A 157 12.47 -7.02 -10.61
N GLU A 158 12.80 -5.77 -10.35
CA GLU A 158 12.26 -4.58 -11.01
C GLU A 158 13.37 -3.65 -11.51
N GLU A 159 14.62 -4.12 -11.57
CA GLU A 159 15.79 -3.31 -11.96
C GLU A 159 15.98 -2.03 -11.12
N TYR A 160 15.42 -2.03 -9.91
CA TYR A 160 15.36 -0.87 -9.02
C TYR A 160 16.74 -0.26 -8.75
N ASP A 161 16.90 1.03 -9.05
CA ASP A 161 18.16 1.77 -8.91
C ASP A 161 18.15 2.76 -7.74
N GLY A 162 17.01 2.96 -7.09
CA GLY A 162 16.82 3.93 -6.01
C GLY A 162 17.50 3.58 -4.66
N ILE A 163 17.06 4.28 -3.61
CA ILE A 163 17.69 4.25 -2.29
C ILE A 163 17.49 2.92 -1.54
N ASP A 164 18.38 2.61 -0.59
CA ASP A 164 18.09 1.58 0.42
C ASP A 164 17.23 2.17 1.54
N ALA A 165 15.91 2.04 1.43
CA ALA A 165 14.96 2.57 2.42
C ALA A 165 15.14 1.95 3.82
N MET A 166 15.71 0.74 3.91
CA MET A 166 15.92 0.08 5.21
C MET A 166 16.92 0.81 6.10
N LYS A 167 17.74 1.73 5.56
CA LYS A 167 18.60 2.62 6.35
C LYS A 167 17.82 3.51 7.33
N PHE A 168 16.53 3.75 7.05
CA PHE A 168 15.66 4.57 7.89
C PHE A 168 14.83 3.77 8.90
N TYR A 169 14.95 2.44 8.92
CA TYR A 169 14.14 1.59 9.81
C TYR A 169 14.56 1.71 11.28
N ASP A 170 13.64 2.16 12.13
CA ASP A 170 13.79 2.24 13.58
C ASP A 170 12.96 1.17 14.29
N LYS A 171 13.63 0.07 14.65
CA LYS A 171 13.04 -1.04 15.41
C LYS A 171 12.45 -0.59 16.75
N SER A 172 13.07 0.38 17.42
CA SER A 172 12.65 0.85 18.73
C SER A 172 11.36 1.67 18.65
N ALA A 173 11.23 2.49 17.60
CA ALA A 173 9.99 3.22 17.31
C ALA A 173 8.81 2.26 17.08
N VAL A 174 8.99 1.24 16.24
CA VAL A 174 7.96 0.22 15.96
C VAL A 174 7.50 -0.48 17.25
N ALA A 175 8.43 -0.89 18.11
CA ALA A 175 8.10 -1.53 19.37
C ALA A 175 7.27 -0.62 20.31
N LYS A 176 7.53 0.69 20.32
CA LYS A 176 6.73 1.67 21.07
C LYS A 176 5.31 1.76 20.52
N PHE A 177 5.15 1.82 19.19
CA PHE A 177 3.83 1.91 18.55
C PHE A 177 2.96 0.68 18.83
N GLU A 178 3.54 -0.53 18.76
CA GLU A 178 2.83 -1.76 19.05
C GLU A 178 2.38 -1.87 20.52
N LYS A 179 3.20 -1.37 21.46
CA LYS A 179 2.83 -1.30 22.89
C LYS A 179 1.65 -0.36 23.11
N ASN A 180 1.69 0.84 22.55
CA ASN A 180 0.62 1.84 22.71
C ASN A 180 -0.72 1.36 22.15
N ARG A 181 -0.70 0.65 21.00
CA ARG A 181 -1.91 0.05 20.43
C ARG A 181 -2.56 -0.96 21.37
N LYS A 182 -1.77 -1.89 21.94
CA LYS A 182 -2.28 -2.89 22.89
C LYS A 182 -2.89 -2.27 24.15
N THR A 183 -2.37 -1.12 24.59
CA THR A 183 -2.93 -0.40 25.74
C THR A 183 -4.26 0.26 25.39
N GLN A 184 -4.39 0.87 24.21
CA GLN A 184 -5.64 1.48 23.75
C GLN A 184 -6.75 0.44 23.50
N ASP A 185 -6.41 -0.72 22.93
CA ASP A 185 -7.38 -1.80 22.69
C ASP A 185 -7.87 -2.47 23.99
N ARG A 186 -7.13 -2.32 25.11
CA ARG A 186 -7.52 -2.83 26.45
C ARG A 186 -8.39 -1.85 27.24
N CYS A 187 -8.46 -0.59 26.83
CA CYS A 187 -9.26 0.45 27.49
C CYS A 187 -10.59 0.74 26.77
N ARG A 188 -10.90 0.00 25.69
CA ARG A 188 -12.20 -0.01 25.01
C ARG A 188 -12.95 -1.29 25.34
#